data_AF-A0A258IIC1-F1
#
_entry.id   AF-A0A258IIC1-F1
#
_cell.length_a   1.000
_cell.length_b   1.000
_cell.length_c   1.000
_cell.angle_alpha   90.00
_cell.angle_beta   90.00
_cell.angle_gamma   90.00
#
_symmetry.space_group_name_H-M   'P 1'
#
loop_
_entity.id
_entity.type
_entity.pdbx_description
1 polymer ?
#
loop_
_entity_poly.entity_id
_entity_poly.type
_entity_poly.pdbx_seq_one_letter_code
_entity_poly.pdbx_strand_id
1 'polypeptide(L)'
;MSGEGANSVKTRDVLDLLGFEEDWTAMADELPAYAVDLGNIKFTVARQTNRFLRPVFTVSGVAADRRKVKMISSELPLQVESYEQGVALLAHAIGADYEPEQPAEWLEQGRRWQHLLPWEREKAAYAARPACGFAREWFRVAGKRLRVLAEAAHPSDITTFSFDGQVLKIDAAGEILAMPAAGAAWDGMFAVSLCDLRALPKRLTFDPVSVEVWEGRLSIARLSLPLVNPDTGETRG
;
A
#
# COMPACT_ATOMS: atom_id res chain seq x y z
N MET A 1 10.01 11.82 -4.89
CA MET A 1 9.43 13.16 -5.13
C MET A 1 8.06 13.15 -4.51
N SER A 2 7.97 13.72 -3.31
CA SER A 2 6.77 13.73 -2.49
C SER A 2 5.75 14.66 -3.13
N GLY A 3 4.60 14.12 -3.52
CA GLY A 3 3.45 14.94 -3.89
C GLY A 3 3.06 15.79 -2.69
N GLU A 4 3.30 17.08 -2.79
CA GLU A 4 2.77 18.13 -1.92
C GLU A 4 1.25 18.17 -2.13
N GLY A 5 0.53 17.32 -1.40
CA GLY A 5 -0.94 17.30 -1.38
C GLY A 5 -1.43 18.38 -0.43
N ALA A 6 -1.93 19.48 -0.98
CA ALA A 6 -2.27 20.75 -0.32
C ALA A 6 -3.44 20.74 0.68
N ASN A 7 -3.69 19.64 1.41
CA ASN A 7 -4.74 19.55 2.45
C ASN A 7 -4.34 18.64 3.62
N SER A 8 -3.06 18.65 4.06
CA SER A 8 -2.67 17.95 5.27
C SER A 8 -3.10 18.72 6.53
N VAL A 9 -3.59 18.00 7.55
CA VAL A 9 -3.98 18.53 8.86
C VAL A 9 -2.87 18.19 9.86
N LYS A 10 -2.51 19.13 10.74
CA LYS A 10 -1.54 18.83 11.80
C LYS A 10 -2.16 17.88 12.80
N THR A 11 -1.41 16.88 13.24
CA THR A 11 -1.91 15.91 14.24
C THR A 11 -2.31 16.59 15.54
N ARG A 12 -1.66 17.70 15.94
CA ARG A 12 -2.08 18.52 17.10
C ARG A 12 -3.50 19.03 16.96
N ASP A 13 -3.84 19.63 15.82
CA ASP A 13 -5.18 20.15 15.56
C ASP A 13 -6.25 19.06 15.69
N VAL A 14 -5.92 17.80 15.35
CA VAL A 14 -6.80 16.64 15.57
C VAL A 14 -6.97 16.36 17.07
N LEU A 15 -5.88 16.35 17.85
CA LEU A 15 -5.91 16.10 19.30
C LEU A 15 -6.70 17.20 20.03
N ASP A 16 -6.53 18.46 19.62
CA ASP A 16 -7.26 19.62 20.14
C ASP A 16 -8.77 19.49 19.88
N LEU A 17 -9.15 19.16 18.64
CA LEU A 17 -10.55 18.95 18.25
C LEU A 17 -11.20 17.75 18.97
N LEU A 18 -10.40 16.76 19.36
CA LEU A 18 -10.86 15.62 20.16
C LEU A 18 -10.99 15.96 21.66
N GLY A 19 -10.56 17.16 22.08
CA GLY A 19 -10.63 17.61 23.47
C GLY A 19 -9.64 16.90 24.39
N PHE A 20 -8.48 16.49 23.88
CA PHE A 20 -7.45 15.87 24.71
C PHE A 20 -6.84 16.92 25.64
N GLU A 21 -6.51 16.54 26.87
CA GLU A 21 -5.97 17.47 27.87
C GLU A 21 -4.50 17.74 27.59
N GLU A 22 -4.10 19.02 27.61
CA GLU A 22 -2.68 19.36 27.48
C GLU A 22 -1.88 18.91 28.72
N ASP A 23 -0.82 18.15 28.48
CA ASP A 23 0.16 17.75 29.49
C ASP A 23 1.49 18.45 29.24
N TRP A 24 1.77 19.46 30.06
CA TRP A 24 3.01 20.23 30.05
C TRP A 24 4.15 19.59 30.85
N THR A 25 3.87 18.48 31.54
CA THR A 25 4.82 17.78 32.42
C THR A 25 5.41 16.54 31.75
N ALA A 26 4.80 16.04 30.68
CA ALA A 26 5.29 14.91 29.91
C ALA A 26 6.68 15.18 29.31
N MET A 27 7.50 14.12 29.23
CA MET A 27 8.77 14.16 28.50
C MET A 27 8.50 14.11 26.98
N ALA A 28 8.49 15.27 26.35
CA ALA A 28 8.34 15.45 24.91
C ALA A 28 9.45 16.34 24.33
N ASP A 29 9.80 16.12 23.07
CA ASP A 29 10.72 16.99 22.33
C ASP A 29 10.10 18.38 22.10
N GLU A 30 8.76 18.44 22.03
CA GLU A 30 8.01 19.68 21.91
C GLU A 30 6.69 19.58 22.69
N LEU A 31 6.48 20.51 23.61
CA LEU A 31 5.27 20.65 24.42
C LEU A 31 4.15 21.40 23.66
N PRO A 32 2.87 21.24 24.06
CA PRO A 32 2.40 20.27 25.05
C PRO A 32 2.37 18.85 24.47
N ALA A 33 2.39 17.86 25.37
CA ALA A 33 1.84 16.54 25.07
C ALA A 33 0.32 16.55 25.32
N TYR A 34 -0.36 15.47 24.96
CA TYR A 34 -1.81 15.38 25.12
C TYR A 34 -2.16 14.10 25.88
N ALA A 35 -3.00 14.19 26.91
CA ALA A 35 -3.42 13.07 27.72
C ALA A 35 -4.92 12.80 27.56
N VAL A 36 -5.29 11.54 27.67
CA VAL A 36 -6.68 11.08 27.67
C VAL A 36 -6.86 10.00 28.72
N ASP A 37 -7.95 10.10 29.47
CA ASP A 37 -8.43 9.10 30.41
C ASP A 37 -9.90 8.78 30.13
N LEU A 38 -10.15 7.63 29.52
CA LEU A 38 -11.51 7.11 29.27
C LEU A 38 -11.93 6.07 30.33
N GLY A 39 -11.36 6.16 31.54
CA GLY A 39 -11.54 5.20 32.63
C GLY A 39 -10.58 4.02 32.51
N ASN A 40 -10.95 3.03 31.71
CA ASN A 40 -10.18 1.81 31.50
C ASN A 40 -9.13 1.91 30.37
N ILE A 41 -9.14 3.01 29.62
CA ILE A 41 -8.18 3.32 28.56
C ILE A 41 -7.53 4.66 28.90
N LYS A 42 -6.22 4.66 29.12
CA LYS A 42 -5.45 5.87 29.44
C LYS A 42 -4.20 5.92 28.60
N PHE A 43 -3.96 7.04 27.93
CA PHE A 43 -2.76 7.19 27.12
C PHE A 43 -2.37 8.66 26.94
N THR A 44 -1.11 8.85 26.60
CA THR A 44 -0.51 10.13 26.27
C THR A 44 -0.03 10.11 24.82
N VAL A 45 -0.15 11.26 24.16
CA VAL A 45 0.34 11.52 22.81
C VAL A 45 1.39 12.62 22.90
N ALA A 46 2.66 12.25 22.76
CA ALA A 46 3.79 13.17 22.93
C ALA A 46 4.61 13.25 21.65
N ARG A 47 5.03 14.45 21.26
CA ARG A 47 5.95 14.61 20.13
C ARG A 47 7.34 14.16 20.54
N GLN A 48 7.89 13.18 19.83
CA GLN A 48 9.18 12.58 20.13
C GLN A 48 9.89 12.18 18.84
N THR A 49 11.19 12.00 18.95
CA THR A 49 12.02 11.43 17.88
C THR A 49 12.02 9.92 18.00
N ASN A 50 11.56 9.22 16.96
CA ASN A 50 11.51 7.76 16.98
C ASN A 50 12.89 7.10 16.75
N ARG A 51 12.91 5.76 16.77
CA ARG A 51 14.13 4.95 16.55
C ARG A 51 14.82 5.18 15.20
N PHE A 52 14.14 5.81 14.25
CA PHE A 52 14.67 6.14 12.92
C PHE A 52 15.12 7.61 12.82
N LEU A 53 15.24 8.30 13.95
CA LEU A 53 15.60 9.72 14.03
C LEU A 53 14.64 10.64 13.27
N ARG A 54 13.35 10.27 13.24
CA ARG A 54 12.28 11.06 12.62
C ARG A 54 11.33 11.58 13.68
N PRO A 55 10.89 12.84 13.59
CA PRO A 55 9.91 13.38 14.52
C PRO A 55 8.53 12.78 14.24
N VAL A 56 7.90 12.26 15.29
CA VAL A 56 6.57 11.62 15.27
C VAL A 56 5.79 12.02 16.53
N PHE A 57 4.51 11.68 16.58
CA PHE A 57 3.76 11.62 17.83
C PHE A 57 3.74 10.18 18.33
N THR A 58 4.35 9.93 19.49
CA THR A 58 4.28 8.65 20.17
C THR A 58 2.99 8.59 20.98
N VAL A 59 2.18 7.56 20.75
CA VAL A 59 1.00 7.23 21.55
C VAL A 59 1.40 6.12 22.51
N SER A 60 1.39 6.41 23.81
CA SER A 60 1.82 5.46 24.85
C SER A 60 0.81 5.42 26.00
N GLY A 61 0.45 4.23 26.45
CA GLY A 61 -0.54 4.09 27.51
C GLY A 61 -0.99 2.66 27.73
N VAL A 62 -2.13 2.50 28.40
CA VAL A 62 -2.69 1.19 28.73
C VAL A 62 -4.19 1.19 28.44
N ALA A 63 -4.66 0.11 27.83
CA ALA A 63 -6.07 -0.25 27.78
C ALA A 63 -6.26 -1.55 28.59
N ALA A 64 -7.20 -1.54 29.51
CA ALA A 64 -7.50 -2.69 30.36
C ALA A 64 -9.00 -2.98 30.36
N ASP A 65 -9.36 -4.25 30.47
CA ASP A 65 -10.70 -4.68 30.86
C ASP A 65 -10.57 -5.74 31.97
N ARG A 66 -11.67 -6.37 32.39
CA ARG A 66 -11.65 -7.38 33.47
C ARG A 66 -10.80 -8.63 33.17
N ARG A 67 -10.45 -8.89 31.92
CA ARG A 67 -9.81 -10.12 31.42
C ARG A 67 -8.55 -9.89 30.60
N LYS A 68 -8.34 -8.69 30.05
CA LYS A 68 -7.26 -8.35 29.12
C LYS A 68 -6.61 -7.03 29.52
N VAL A 69 -5.30 -6.95 29.33
CA VAL A 69 -4.54 -5.71 29.44
C VAL A 69 -3.66 -5.60 28.20
N LYS A 70 -3.65 -4.42 27.58
CA LYS A 70 -2.83 -4.10 26.41
C LYS A 70 -2.06 -2.83 26.70
N MET A 71 -0.77 -2.88 26.42
CA MET A 71 0.05 -1.68 26.29
C MET A 71 -0.30 -1.02 24.95
N ILE A 72 -0.73 0.25 25.01
CA ILE A 72 -0.85 1.09 23.82
C ILE A 72 0.55 1.60 23.51
N SER A 73 1.04 1.28 22.32
CA SER A 73 2.32 1.78 21.80
C SER A 73 2.19 1.89 20.29
N SER A 74 2.11 3.12 19.81
CA SER A 74 1.98 3.41 18.39
C SER A 74 2.65 4.74 18.05
N GLU A 75 2.91 4.94 16.76
CA GLU A 75 3.49 6.17 16.23
C GLU A 75 2.48 6.78 15.25
N LEU A 76 2.25 8.08 15.38
CA LEU A 76 1.46 8.89 14.46
C LEU A 76 2.37 9.86 13.71
N PRO A 77 2.09 10.14 12.43
CA PRO A 77 2.81 11.18 11.71
C PRO A 77 2.51 12.56 12.32
N LEU A 78 3.36 13.55 12.03
CA LEU A 78 3.13 14.94 12.48
C LEU A 78 1.94 15.60 11.76
N GLN A 79 1.62 15.09 10.58
CA GLN A 79 0.52 15.53 9.75
C GLN A 79 -0.22 14.32 9.20
N VAL A 80 -1.53 14.42 9.11
CA VAL A 80 -2.43 13.42 8.54
C VAL A 80 -3.14 14.02 7.34
N GLU A 81 -3.64 13.19 6.44
CA GLU A 81 -4.34 13.64 5.23
C GLU A 81 -5.71 14.25 5.53
N SER A 82 -6.34 13.87 6.65
CA SER A 82 -7.60 14.44 7.11
C SER A 82 -7.79 14.24 8.61
N TYR A 83 -8.75 14.95 9.18
CA TYR A 83 -9.19 14.74 10.57
C TYR A 83 -9.58 13.27 10.81
N GLU A 84 -10.41 12.71 9.94
CA GLU A 84 -10.93 11.35 10.04
C GLU A 84 -9.80 10.30 10.02
N GLN A 85 -8.75 10.51 9.22
CA GLN A 85 -7.58 9.63 9.22
C GLN A 85 -6.84 9.70 10.57
N GLY A 86 -6.68 10.89 11.15
CA GLY A 86 -6.07 11.06 12.47
C GLY A 86 -6.84 10.31 13.56
N VAL A 87 -8.17 10.44 13.57
CA VAL A 87 -9.05 9.72 14.50
C VAL A 87 -8.96 8.21 14.28
N ALA A 88 -8.94 7.75 13.02
CA ALA A 88 -8.81 6.32 12.69
C ALA A 88 -7.48 5.72 13.19
N LEU A 89 -6.37 6.45 13.06
CA LEU A 89 -5.06 6.01 13.55
C LEU A 89 -5.04 5.87 15.08
N LEU A 90 -5.63 6.83 15.81
CA LEU A 90 -5.77 6.76 17.27
C LEU A 90 -6.63 5.57 17.70
N ALA A 91 -7.78 5.39 17.05
CA ALA A 91 -8.67 4.25 17.31
C ALA A 91 -7.97 2.90 17.04
N HIS A 92 -7.16 2.82 15.98
CA HIS A 92 -6.35 1.64 15.68
C HIS A 92 -5.30 1.37 16.76
N ALA A 93 -4.62 2.40 17.27
CA ALA A 93 -3.63 2.26 18.34
C ALA A 93 -4.25 1.60 19.60
N ILE A 94 -5.45 2.02 19.98
CA ILE A 94 -6.23 1.44 21.08
C ILE A 94 -6.65 -0.01 20.75
N GLY A 95 -7.16 -0.23 19.54
CA GLY A 95 -7.61 -1.52 19.05
C GLY A 95 -9.13 -1.70 19.13
N ALA A 96 -9.64 -2.70 18.41
CA ALA A 96 -11.09 -2.94 18.27
C ALA A 96 -11.73 -3.54 19.53
N ASP A 97 -10.97 -4.29 20.32
CA ASP A 97 -11.48 -5.10 21.45
C ASP A 97 -11.79 -4.31 22.73
N TYR A 98 -11.34 -3.05 22.84
CA TYR A 98 -11.42 -2.29 24.09
C TYR A 98 -12.56 -1.27 24.05
N GLU A 99 -13.64 -1.51 24.78
CA GLU A 99 -14.71 -0.52 24.95
C GLU A 99 -14.34 0.47 26.07
N PRO A 100 -14.51 1.78 25.87
CA PRO A 100 -14.21 2.78 26.88
C PRO A 100 -15.29 2.79 27.98
N GLU A 101 -14.89 2.95 29.24
CA GLU A 101 -15.83 3.13 30.36
C GLU A 101 -16.49 4.52 30.35
N GLN A 102 -15.79 5.52 29.80
CA GLN A 102 -16.32 6.86 29.59
C GLN A 102 -16.75 7.05 28.11
N PRO A 103 -17.82 7.84 27.85
CA PRO A 103 -18.24 8.12 26.48
C PRO A 103 -17.13 8.76 25.64
N ALA A 104 -16.78 8.12 24.54
CA ALA A 104 -15.80 8.61 23.57
C ALA A 104 -16.30 8.37 22.15
N GLU A 105 -17.21 9.23 21.67
CA GLU A 105 -17.84 9.09 20.34
C GLU A 105 -16.80 9.01 19.22
N TRP A 106 -15.70 9.75 19.35
CA TRP A 106 -14.60 9.73 18.38
C TRP A 106 -13.97 8.35 18.22
N LEU A 107 -13.93 7.52 19.27
CA LEU A 107 -13.33 6.19 19.20
C LEU A 107 -14.15 5.27 18.30
N GLU A 108 -15.48 5.33 18.43
CA GLU A 108 -16.38 4.60 17.52
C GLU A 108 -16.31 5.13 16.09
N GLN A 109 -16.26 6.45 15.91
CA GLN A 109 -16.11 7.07 14.59
C GLN A 109 -14.80 6.62 13.93
N GLY A 110 -13.68 6.67 14.65
CA GLY A 110 -12.38 6.22 14.16
C GLY A 110 -12.37 4.76 13.73
N ARG A 111 -13.09 3.89 14.45
CA ARG A 111 -13.27 2.48 14.05
C ARG A 111 -14.05 2.34 12.75
N ARG A 112 -15.10 3.14 12.54
CA ARG A 112 -15.85 3.16 11.28
C ARG A 112 -14.99 3.66 10.10
N TRP A 113 -14.00 4.50 10.39
CA TRP A 113 -13.04 5.03 9.43
C TRP A 113 -11.77 4.18 9.25
N GLN A 114 -11.78 2.91 9.65
CA GLN A 114 -10.62 2.01 9.46
C GLN A 114 -10.13 1.96 8.01
N HIS A 115 -11.02 2.10 7.02
CA HIS A 115 -10.68 2.13 5.60
C HIS A 115 -9.83 3.35 5.18
N LEU A 116 -9.69 4.37 6.03
CA LEU A 116 -8.82 5.53 5.80
C LEU A 116 -7.38 5.31 6.27
N LEU A 117 -7.11 4.21 6.97
CA LEU A 117 -5.76 3.85 7.41
C LEU A 117 -4.86 3.64 6.18
N PRO A 118 -3.61 4.14 6.20
CA PRO A 118 -2.72 4.09 5.04
C PRO A 118 -2.56 2.67 4.48
N TRP A 119 -2.34 1.67 5.35
CA TRP A 119 -2.15 0.29 4.93
C TRP A 119 -3.44 -0.38 4.42
N GLU A 120 -4.63 0.03 4.86
CA GLU A 120 -5.89 -0.48 4.30
C GLU A 120 -6.11 0.08 2.90
N ARG A 121 -5.77 1.36 2.68
CA ARG A 121 -5.81 1.98 1.34
C ARG A 121 -4.79 1.36 0.40
N GLU A 122 -3.56 1.15 0.87
CA GLU A 122 -2.52 0.44 0.11
C GLU A 122 -2.96 -0.98 -0.23
N LYS A 123 -3.54 -1.71 0.72
CA LYS A 123 -4.07 -3.06 0.49
C LYS A 123 -5.22 -3.06 -0.51
N ALA A 124 -6.13 -2.09 -0.42
CA ALA A 124 -7.23 -1.95 -1.38
C ALA A 124 -6.72 -1.60 -2.78
N ALA A 125 -5.76 -0.67 -2.88
CA ALA A 125 -5.12 -0.31 -4.14
C ALA A 125 -4.35 -1.51 -4.74
N TYR A 126 -3.61 -2.24 -3.91
CA TYR A 126 -2.92 -3.46 -4.33
C TYR A 126 -3.92 -4.52 -4.79
N ALA A 127 -5.04 -4.72 -4.08
CA ALA A 127 -6.08 -5.66 -4.50
C ALA A 127 -6.75 -5.27 -5.82
N ALA A 128 -6.91 -3.97 -6.08
CA ALA A 128 -7.48 -3.42 -7.31
C ALA A 128 -6.47 -3.35 -8.48
N ARG A 129 -5.20 -3.73 -8.26
CA ARG A 129 -4.17 -3.66 -9.30
C ARG A 129 -4.53 -4.52 -10.52
N PRO A 130 -4.08 -4.13 -11.74
CA PRO A 130 -4.19 -5.00 -12.91
C PRO A 130 -3.43 -6.30 -12.67
N ALA A 131 -4.16 -7.42 -12.56
CA ALA A 131 -3.57 -8.74 -12.39
C ALA A 131 -4.41 -9.82 -13.07
N CYS A 132 -3.74 -10.83 -13.60
CA CYS A 132 -4.38 -12.04 -14.13
C CYS A 132 -3.52 -13.27 -13.84
N GLY A 133 -4.15 -14.43 -13.70
CA GLY A 133 -3.50 -15.72 -13.53
C GLY A 133 -3.81 -16.67 -14.68
N PHE A 134 -2.83 -17.42 -15.17
CA PHE A 134 -3.03 -18.41 -16.23
C PHE A 134 -2.30 -19.72 -15.91
N ALA A 135 -2.76 -20.81 -16.50
CA ALA A 135 -2.15 -22.11 -16.27
C ALA A 135 -0.71 -22.15 -16.82
N ARG A 136 0.19 -22.75 -16.05
CA ARG A 136 1.63 -22.80 -16.36
C ARG A 136 1.95 -23.38 -17.75
N GLU A 137 1.12 -24.27 -18.27
CA GLU A 137 1.29 -24.87 -19.60
C GLU A 137 1.27 -23.84 -20.73
N TRP A 138 0.41 -22.81 -20.62
CA TRP A 138 0.37 -21.71 -21.57
C TRP A 138 1.65 -20.87 -21.54
N PHE A 139 2.22 -20.65 -20.34
CA PHE A 139 3.50 -19.96 -20.20
C PHE A 139 4.64 -20.70 -20.89
N ARG A 140 4.65 -22.04 -20.86
CA ARG A 140 5.76 -22.81 -21.43
C ARG A 140 5.96 -22.51 -22.92
N VAL A 141 4.84 -22.37 -23.65
CA VAL A 141 4.86 -22.04 -25.08
C VAL A 141 5.18 -20.56 -25.28
N ALA A 142 4.41 -19.67 -24.64
CA ALA A 142 4.57 -18.23 -24.80
C ALA A 142 5.95 -17.74 -24.33
N GLY A 143 6.39 -18.15 -23.13
CA GLY A 143 7.69 -17.78 -22.57
C GLY A 143 8.88 -18.32 -23.35
N LYS A 144 8.76 -19.45 -24.06
CA LYS A 144 9.80 -19.89 -25.01
C LYS A 144 9.87 -18.94 -26.20
N ARG A 145 8.72 -18.57 -26.76
CA ARG A 145 8.66 -17.68 -27.93
C ARG A 145 9.13 -16.26 -27.59
N LEU A 146 8.67 -15.69 -26.49
CA LEU A 146 9.09 -14.39 -25.99
C LEU A 146 10.60 -14.30 -25.79
N ARG A 147 11.26 -15.34 -25.27
CA ARG A 147 12.73 -15.32 -25.14
C ARG A 147 13.46 -15.29 -26.47
N VAL A 148 12.98 -16.04 -27.46
CA VAL A 148 13.57 -16.02 -28.81
C VAL A 148 13.42 -14.63 -29.45
N LEU A 149 12.24 -14.02 -29.31
CA LEU A 149 12.00 -12.64 -29.76
C LEU A 149 12.90 -11.64 -29.01
N ALA A 150 13.01 -11.80 -27.69
CA ALA A 150 13.84 -10.96 -26.84
C ALA A 150 15.32 -11.05 -27.19
N GLU A 151 15.84 -12.24 -27.49
CA GLU A 151 17.23 -12.45 -27.93
C GLU A 151 17.54 -11.72 -29.25
N ALA A 152 16.57 -11.64 -30.17
CA ALA A 152 16.71 -10.94 -31.45
C ALA A 152 16.35 -9.44 -31.41
N ALA A 153 15.85 -8.95 -30.27
CA ALA A 153 15.31 -7.61 -30.13
C ALA A 153 16.35 -6.50 -30.16
N HIS A 154 15.96 -5.37 -30.76
CA HIS A 154 16.66 -4.10 -30.67
C HIS A 154 16.32 -3.41 -29.33
N PRO A 155 17.22 -2.60 -28.73
CA PRO A 155 16.94 -1.90 -27.46
C PRO A 155 15.70 -1.01 -27.44
N SER A 156 15.22 -0.55 -28.60
CA SER A 156 13.99 0.24 -28.73
C SER A 156 12.72 -0.60 -28.89
N ASP A 157 12.84 -1.93 -29.02
CA ASP A 157 11.69 -2.79 -29.21
C ASP A 157 10.94 -2.97 -27.88
N ILE A 158 9.63 -2.81 -27.94
CA ILE A 158 8.73 -2.94 -26.78
C ILE A 158 7.84 -4.17 -26.92
N THR A 159 7.39 -4.67 -25.79
CA THR A 159 6.33 -5.69 -25.71
C THR A 159 5.16 -5.12 -24.94
N THR A 160 3.95 -5.25 -25.49
CA THR A 160 2.73 -4.79 -24.83
C THR A 160 1.92 -5.96 -24.28
N PHE A 161 1.30 -5.75 -23.13
CA PHE A 161 0.47 -6.71 -22.42
C PHE A 161 -0.92 -6.10 -22.23
N SER A 162 -1.96 -6.87 -22.52
CA SER A 162 -3.35 -6.47 -22.32
C SER A 162 -4.19 -7.68 -21.90
N PHE A 163 -5.22 -7.45 -21.09
CA PHE A 163 -6.09 -8.51 -20.59
C PHE A 163 -7.53 -8.03 -20.57
N ASP A 164 -8.40 -8.76 -21.26
CA ASP A 164 -9.82 -8.42 -21.44
C ASP A 164 -10.75 -9.08 -20.41
N GLY A 165 -10.19 -9.76 -19.40
CA GLY A 165 -10.93 -10.54 -18.42
C GLY A 165 -11.00 -12.04 -18.73
N GLN A 166 -10.61 -12.46 -19.94
CA GLN A 166 -10.59 -13.87 -20.34
C GLN A 166 -9.27 -14.29 -21.01
N VAL A 167 -8.65 -13.40 -21.79
CA VAL A 167 -7.47 -13.69 -22.60
C VAL A 167 -6.39 -12.65 -22.32
N LEU A 168 -5.22 -13.12 -21.89
CA LEU A 168 -4.01 -12.32 -21.83
C LEU A 168 -3.38 -12.29 -23.22
N LYS A 169 -3.30 -11.10 -23.81
CA LYS A 169 -2.65 -10.84 -25.09
C LYS A 169 -1.31 -10.15 -24.88
N ILE A 170 -0.26 -10.72 -25.45
CA ILE A 170 1.10 -10.20 -25.45
C ILE A 170 1.49 -9.93 -26.90
N ASP A 171 1.76 -8.68 -27.25
CA ASP A 171 2.24 -8.27 -28.58
C ASP A 171 3.73 -7.95 -28.49
N ALA A 172 4.57 -8.76 -29.13
CA ALA A 172 6.01 -8.67 -29.12
C ALA A 172 6.54 -8.70 -30.56
N ALA A 173 7.14 -7.60 -31.02
CA ALA A 173 7.72 -7.50 -32.37
C ALA A 173 6.75 -7.91 -33.51
N GLY A 174 5.46 -7.55 -33.38
CA GLY A 174 4.42 -7.87 -34.36
C GLY A 174 3.86 -9.29 -34.27
N GLU A 175 4.35 -10.09 -33.30
CA GLU A 175 3.78 -11.40 -32.99
C GLU A 175 2.85 -11.31 -31.79
N ILE A 176 1.64 -11.85 -31.96
CA ILE A 176 0.62 -11.88 -30.91
C ILE A 176 0.60 -13.26 -30.26
N LEU A 177 0.88 -13.30 -28.96
CA LEU A 177 0.71 -14.46 -28.11
C LEU A 177 -0.53 -14.25 -27.24
N ALA A 178 -1.56 -15.07 -27.44
CA ALA A 178 -2.79 -15.04 -26.68
C ALA A 178 -2.92 -16.30 -25.82
N MET A 179 -3.30 -16.15 -24.55
CA MET A 179 -3.55 -17.28 -23.67
C MET A 179 -4.74 -17.04 -22.73
N PRO A 180 -5.54 -18.10 -22.44
CA PRO A 180 -6.60 -18.00 -21.45
C PRO A 180 -6.05 -17.67 -20.07
N ALA A 181 -6.68 -16.72 -19.39
CA ALA A 181 -6.34 -16.30 -18.03
C ALA A 181 -7.61 -15.96 -17.23
N ALA A 182 -7.48 -15.92 -15.91
CA ALA A 182 -8.52 -15.53 -14.98
C ALA A 182 -8.12 -14.26 -14.24
N GLY A 183 -9.08 -13.35 -14.04
CA GLY A 183 -8.87 -12.08 -13.35
C GLY A 183 -9.89 -11.04 -13.78
N ALA A 184 -9.72 -9.81 -13.33
CA ALA A 184 -10.48 -8.66 -13.82
C ALA A 184 -9.80 -8.10 -15.09
N ALA A 185 -10.61 -7.64 -16.06
CA ALA A 185 -10.10 -6.94 -17.23
C ALA A 185 -9.28 -5.71 -16.82
N TRP A 186 -8.23 -5.42 -17.57
CA TRP A 186 -7.37 -4.26 -17.32
C TRP A 186 -7.91 -3.05 -18.08
N ASP A 187 -7.83 -1.87 -17.48
CA ASP A 187 -8.28 -0.62 -18.10
C ASP A 187 -7.39 -0.14 -19.25
N GLY A 188 -6.27 -0.81 -19.51
CA GLY A 188 -5.32 -0.42 -20.54
C GLY A 188 -4.26 -1.48 -20.84
N MET A 189 -3.33 -1.08 -21.70
CA MET A 189 -2.18 -1.89 -22.09
C MET A 189 -0.92 -1.42 -21.36
N PHE A 190 -0.04 -2.36 -21.04
CA PHE A 190 1.20 -2.10 -20.34
C PHE A 190 2.39 -2.53 -21.19
N ALA A 191 3.39 -1.67 -21.32
CA ALA A 191 4.57 -1.93 -22.14
C ALA A 191 5.82 -2.15 -21.27
N VAL A 192 6.69 -3.06 -21.71
CA VAL A 192 8.04 -3.27 -21.17
C VAL A 192 9.04 -3.35 -22.32
N SER A 193 10.33 -3.17 -22.04
CA SER A 193 11.37 -3.45 -23.04
C SER A 193 11.35 -4.93 -23.43
N LEU A 194 11.34 -5.22 -24.73
CA LEU A 194 11.41 -6.60 -25.22
C LEU A 194 12.76 -7.26 -24.82
N CYS A 195 13.84 -6.48 -24.73
CA CYS A 195 15.14 -6.97 -24.27
C CYS A 195 15.10 -7.53 -22.84
N ASP A 196 14.30 -6.94 -21.95
CA ASP A 196 14.22 -7.36 -20.56
C ASP A 196 13.56 -8.74 -20.40
N LEU A 197 12.77 -9.17 -21.39
CA LEU A 197 12.17 -10.50 -21.42
C LEU A 197 13.20 -11.63 -21.63
N ARG A 198 14.47 -11.32 -21.92
CA ARG A 198 15.58 -12.30 -21.87
C ARG A 198 15.74 -12.90 -20.47
N ALA A 199 15.40 -12.14 -19.43
CA ALA A 199 15.46 -12.59 -18.05
C ALA A 199 14.32 -13.54 -17.64
N LEU A 200 13.39 -13.86 -18.56
CA LEU A 200 12.30 -14.79 -18.27
C LEU A 200 12.84 -16.16 -17.85
N PRO A 201 12.35 -16.72 -16.72
CA PRO A 201 12.80 -18.00 -16.24
C PRO A 201 12.44 -19.11 -17.24
N LYS A 202 13.37 -20.04 -17.47
CA LYS A 202 13.12 -21.17 -18.38
C LYS A 202 12.02 -22.10 -17.89
N ARG A 203 11.77 -22.10 -16.58
CA ARG A 203 10.80 -22.94 -15.88
C ARG A 203 10.12 -22.10 -14.80
N LEU A 204 8.80 -22.15 -14.75
CA LEU A 204 8.03 -21.64 -13.63
C LEU A 204 7.64 -22.79 -12.71
N THR A 205 7.78 -22.57 -11.41
CA THR A 205 7.42 -23.56 -10.38
C THR A 205 6.01 -23.39 -9.86
N PHE A 206 5.39 -22.23 -10.10
CA PHE A 206 4.06 -21.87 -9.60
C PHE A 206 3.00 -22.16 -10.65
N ASP A 207 1.82 -22.54 -10.17
CA ASP A 207 0.59 -22.70 -10.95
C ASP A 207 -0.59 -22.30 -10.05
N PRO A 208 -1.41 -21.30 -10.43
CA PRO A 208 -1.31 -20.50 -11.66
C PRO A 208 -0.08 -19.58 -11.68
N VAL A 209 0.31 -19.18 -12.89
CA VAL A 209 1.31 -18.12 -13.12
C VAL A 209 0.59 -16.78 -13.11
N SER A 210 1.06 -15.84 -12.29
CA SER A 210 0.51 -14.49 -12.24
C SER A 210 1.27 -13.53 -13.14
N VAL A 211 0.52 -12.62 -13.79
CA VAL A 211 1.02 -11.36 -14.33
C VAL A 211 0.31 -10.24 -13.57
N GLU A 212 1.06 -9.29 -13.04
CA GLU A 212 0.51 -8.18 -12.28
C GLU A 212 1.27 -6.87 -12.58
N VAL A 213 0.57 -5.75 -12.43
CA VAL A 213 1.14 -4.42 -12.60
C VAL A 213 1.04 -3.66 -11.29
N TRP A 214 2.16 -3.19 -10.77
CA TRP A 214 2.22 -2.43 -9.52
C TRP A 214 3.40 -1.45 -9.52
N GLU A 215 3.18 -0.23 -9.04
CA GLU A 215 4.21 0.81 -8.85
C GLU A 215 5.19 0.94 -10.03
N GLY A 216 4.65 1.14 -11.24
CA GLY A 216 5.49 1.34 -12.44
C GLY A 216 6.20 0.08 -12.95
N ARG A 217 5.82 -1.11 -12.46
CA ARG A 217 6.44 -2.38 -12.86
C ARG A 217 5.40 -3.40 -13.31
N LEU A 218 5.76 -4.21 -14.30
CA LEU A 218 5.04 -5.42 -14.68
C LEU A 218 5.80 -6.63 -14.16
N SER A 219 5.13 -7.44 -13.36
CA SER A 219 5.70 -8.66 -12.78
C SER A 219 5.09 -9.90 -13.43
N ILE A 220 5.94 -10.85 -13.82
CA ILE A 220 5.58 -12.17 -14.33
C ILE A 220 6.16 -13.19 -13.36
N ALA A 221 5.30 -13.80 -12.54
CA ALA A 221 5.68 -14.60 -11.38
C ALA A 221 6.69 -13.85 -10.46
N ARG A 222 7.99 -14.17 -10.53
CA ARG A 222 9.06 -13.55 -9.73
C ARG A 222 9.90 -12.55 -10.49
N LEU A 223 9.74 -12.46 -11.82
CA LEU A 223 10.44 -11.47 -12.62
C LEU A 223 9.65 -10.16 -12.54
N SER A 224 10.31 -9.06 -12.20
CA SER A 224 9.69 -7.73 -12.16
C SER A 224 10.42 -6.79 -13.10
N LEU A 225 9.70 -6.20 -14.05
CA LEU A 225 10.23 -5.41 -15.15
C LEU A 225 9.71 -3.98 -15.06
N PRO A 226 10.53 -2.95 -15.34
CA PRO A 226 10.06 -1.58 -15.39
C PRO A 226 9.09 -1.39 -16.57
N LEU A 227 8.00 -0.66 -16.35
CA LEU A 227 7.13 -0.22 -17.42
C LEU A 227 7.82 0.83 -18.26
N VAL A 228 7.60 0.80 -19.57
CA VAL A 228 8.03 1.84 -20.51
C VAL A 228 6.84 2.54 -21.14
N ASN A 229 7.04 3.77 -21.59
CA ASN A 229 6.04 4.46 -22.39
C ASN A 229 5.99 3.82 -23.79
N PRO A 230 4.82 3.34 -24.27
CA PRO A 230 4.71 2.74 -25.59
C PRO A 230 5.13 3.68 -26.74
N ASP A 231 5.02 5.00 -26.56
CA ASP A 231 5.33 5.97 -27.62
C ASP A 231 6.82 6.34 -27.69
N THR A 232 7.54 6.30 -26.56
CA THR A 232 8.94 6.77 -26.46
C THR A 232 9.93 5.67 -26.11
N GLY A 233 9.48 4.51 -25.63
CA GLY A 233 10.33 3.42 -25.14
C GLY A 233 11.07 3.73 -23.83
N GLU A 234 10.84 4.90 -23.23
CA GLU A 234 11.49 5.34 -21.99
C GLU A 234 10.76 4.79 -20.76
N THR A 235 11.51 4.48 -19.71
CA THR A 235 10.95 4.00 -18.43
C THR A 235 9.97 5.01 -17.84
N ARG A 236 8.77 4.54 -17.47
CA ARG A 236 7.83 5.33 -16.66
C ARG A 236 8.39 5.38 -15.23
N GLY A 237 8.83 6.56 -14.82
CA GLY A 237 9.29 6.85 -13.46
C GLY A 237 8.19 6.83 -12.42
#